data_AF-A0AA36MK17-F1
#
_entry.id   AF-A0AA36MK17-F1
#
_cell.length_a   1.000
_cell.length_b   1.000
_cell.length_c   1.000
_cell.angle_alpha   90.00
_cell.angle_beta   90.00
_cell.angle_gamma   90.00
#
_symmetry.space_group_name_H-M   'P 1'
#
loop_
_entity.id
_entity.type
_entity.pdbx_description
1 polymer ?
#
loop_
_entity_poly.entity_id
_entity_poly.type
_entity_poly.pdbx_seq_one_letter_code
_entity_poly.pdbx_strand_id
1 'polypeptide(L)'
;MPVQIRRLLSDVTESNSSNDETRKQLLLLLSSKRVQKALRTCQQRLSPVPEATELSRAKLLKILAEAYTLWKKRPVWGARPDETWGLFLENVDDIVKPYCQGLALMPEEDWNGVKFWCTRISPRRLCDIVVASLDFHRAPEPAQVMRVSRVLEATAAAVTAAAASPLD
;
A
#
# COMPACT_ATOMS: atom_id res chain seq x y z
N MET A 1 8.53 -18.09 18.90
CA MET A 1 7.84 -17.35 17.81
C MET A 1 7.42 -18.34 16.72
N PRO A 2 6.21 -18.22 16.14
CA PRO A 2 5.74 -19.14 15.10
C PRO A 2 6.58 -19.03 13.82
N VAL A 3 6.93 -20.18 13.24
CA VAL A 3 7.79 -20.33 12.04
C VAL A 3 7.25 -19.56 10.81
N GLN A 4 5.95 -19.31 10.74
CA GLN A 4 5.33 -18.53 9.67
C GLN A 4 5.73 -17.04 9.67
N ILE A 5 6.09 -16.46 10.81
CA ILE A 5 6.54 -15.07 10.90
C ILE A 5 7.98 -14.96 10.39
N ARG A 6 8.83 -15.98 10.63
CA ARG A 6 10.23 -15.99 10.13
C ARG A 6 10.32 -16.03 8.60
N ARG A 7 9.38 -16.67 7.90
CA ARG A 7 9.35 -16.68 6.42
C ARG A 7 8.85 -15.39 5.80
N LEU A 8 8.07 -14.58 6.52
CA LEU A 8 7.69 -13.23 6.08
C LEU A 8 8.84 -12.23 6.24
N LEU A 9 9.89 -12.61 6.98
CA LEU A 9 11.01 -11.76 7.37
C LEU A 9 12.24 -11.91 6.48
N SER A 10 12.32 -12.96 5.64
CA SER A 10 13.44 -13.16 4.72
C SER A 10 13.44 -12.18 3.53
N ASP A 11 12.31 -11.53 3.26
CA ASP A 11 12.18 -10.54 2.18
C ASP A 11 12.45 -9.09 2.67
N VAL A 12 12.88 -8.91 3.93
CA VAL A 12 12.96 -7.59 4.60
C VAL A 12 14.34 -7.36 5.24
N THR A 13 15.42 -7.82 4.62
CA THR A 13 16.79 -7.47 5.02
C THR A 13 17.47 -6.86 3.81
N GLU A 14 17.93 -5.60 3.84
CA GLU A 14 19.02 -5.12 4.71
C GLU A 14 18.91 -3.65 5.19
N SER A 15 19.55 -3.41 6.36
CA SER A 15 20.21 -2.19 6.87
C SER A 15 19.45 -1.07 7.64
N ASN A 16 20.12 -0.62 8.72
CA ASN A 16 19.95 0.53 9.65
C ASN A 16 18.79 0.57 10.66
N SER A 17 19.05 1.11 11.86
CA SER A 17 18.17 1.14 13.04
C SER A 17 16.79 1.80 12.86
N SER A 18 16.63 2.68 11.86
CA SER A 18 15.34 3.21 11.40
C SER A 18 14.43 2.13 10.76
N ASN A 19 15.06 1.08 10.21
CA ASN A 19 14.40 -0.06 9.60
C ASN A 19 13.77 -0.99 10.66
N ASP A 20 14.25 -0.96 11.91
CA ASP A 20 13.77 -1.85 12.98
C ASP A 20 12.39 -1.44 13.52
N GLU A 21 12.13 -0.12 13.62
CA GLU A 21 10.80 0.38 14.00
C GLU A 21 9.79 0.22 12.86
N THR A 22 10.19 0.52 11.63
CA THR A 22 9.41 0.25 10.41
C THR A 22 9.03 -1.23 10.33
N ARG A 23 9.98 -2.12 10.64
CA ARG A 23 9.78 -3.56 10.66
C ARG A 23 8.82 -3.97 11.76
N LYS A 24 8.91 -3.41 12.97
CA LYS A 24 7.95 -3.68 14.06
C LYS A 24 6.53 -3.24 13.70
N GLN A 25 6.37 -2.07 13.11
CA GLN A 25 5.06 -1.54 12.70
C GLN A 25 4.45 -2.38 11.55
N LEU A 26 5.26 -2.71 10.53
CA LEU A 26 4.85 -3.65 9.48
C LEU A 26 4.47 -5.02 10.07
N LEU A 27 5.24 -5.54 11.02
CA LEU A 27 4.93 -6.81 11.70
C LEU A 27 3.64 -6.74 12.50
N LEU A 28 3.38 -5.62 13.18
CA LEU A 28 2.14 -5.39 13.93
C LEU A 28 0.93 -5.38 12.99
N LEU A 29 1.04 -4.71 11.84
CA LEU A 29 -0.02 -4.67 10.82
C LEU A 29 -0.23 -6.03 10.16
N LEU A 30 0.86 -6.70 9.81
CA LEU A 30 0.85 -8.06 9.30
C LEU A 30 0.39 -9.07 10.36
N SER A 31 0.38 -8.76 11.65
CA SER A 31 -0.19 -9.64 12.68
C SER A 31 -1.73 -9.63 12.67
N SER A 32 -2.36 -8.62 12.04
CA SER A 32 -3.81 -8.58 11.89
C SER A 32 -4.30 -9.64 10.91
N LYS A 33 -5.10 -10.60 11.43
CA LYS A 33 -5.72 -11.67 10.62
C LYS A 33 -6.54 -11.11 9.44
N ARG A 34 -7.24 -9.99 9.65
CA ARG A 34 -8.04 -9.34 8.60
C ARG A 34 -7.16 -8.76 7.49
N VAL A 35 -6.09 -8.05 7.85
CA VAL A 35 -5.14 -7.49 6.89
C VAL A 35 -4.44 -8.62 6.12
N GLN A 36 -3.97 -9.66 6.81
CA GLN A 36 -3.38 -10.83 6.14
C GLN A 36 -4.33 -11.53 5.17
N LYS A 37 -5.60 -11.67 5.53
CA LYS A 37 -6.61 -12.29 4.67
C LYS A 37 -6.82 -11.44 3.41
N ALA A 38 -6.97 -10.13 3.56
CA ALA A 38 -7.12 -9.20 2.44
C ALA A 38 -5.90 -9.20 1.51
N LEU A 39 -4.68 -9.11 2.06
CA LEU A 39 -3.43 -9.18 1.31
C LEU A 39 -3.27 -10.52 0.57
N ARG A 40 -3.64 -11.64 1.20
CA ARG A 40 -3.60 -12.97 0.57
C ARG A 40 -4.59 -13.08 -0.59
N THR A 41 -5.84 -12.65 -0.39
CA THR A 41 -6.82 -12.59 -1.48
C THR A 41 -6.29 -11.74 -2.62
N CYS A 42 -5.59 -10.66 -2.30
CA CYS A 42 -5.06 -9.79 -3.33
C CYS A 42 -3.91 -10.40 -4.11
N GLN A 43 -2.94 -11.00 -3.40
CA GLN A 43 -1.84 -11.74 -4.01
C GLN A 43 -2.33 -12.87 -4.93
N GLN A 44 -3.38 -13.60 -4.53
CA GLN A 44 -3.98 -14.66 -5.37
C GLN A 44 -4.59 -14.12 -6.67
N ARG A 45 -5.22 -12.94 -6.62
CA ARG A 45 -5.82 -12.29 -7.80
C ARG A 45 -4.81 -11.58 -8.69
N LEU A 46 -3.69 -11.16 -8.11
CA LEU A 46 -2.54 -10.57 -8.81
C LEU A 46 -1.60 -11.62 -9.41
N SER A 47 -1.65 -12.87 -8.92
CA SER A 47 -0.86 -13.99 -9.44
C SER A 47 -0.89 -14.20 -10.97
N PRO A 48 -1.98 -13.95 -11.72
CA PRO A 48 -1.95 -14.04 -13.19
C PRO A 48 -1.26 -12.84 -13.88
N VAL A 49 -0.85 -11.80 -13.14
CA VAL A 49 -0.10 -10.65 -13.66
C VAL A 49 1.39 -10.87 -13.39
N PRO A 50 2.23 -11.12 -14.42
CA PRO A 50 3.62 -11.58 -14.25
C PRO A 50 4.46 -10.79 -13.24
N GLU A 51 4.42 -9.45 -13.27
CA GLU A 51 5.23 -8.65 -12.33
C GLU A 51 4.60 -8.52 -10.93
N ALA A 52 3.31 -8.81 -10.79
CA ALA A 52 2.64 -8.79 -9.49
C ALA A 52 2.71 -10.15 -8.76
N THR A 53 3.06 -11.22 -9.48
CA THR A 53 3.27 -12.57 -8.93
C THR A 53 4.44 -12.61 -7.95
N GLU A 54 5.44 -11.73 -8.11
CA GLU A 54 6.63 -11.64 -7.26
C GLU A 54 6.46 -10.71 -6.05
N LEU A 55 5.34 -10.00 -5.94
CA LEU A 55 5.13 -9.06 -4.83
C LEU A 55 4.79 -9.81 -3.54
N SER A 56 5.74 -9.76 -2.59
CA SER A 56 5.51 -10.24 -1.22
C SER A 56 4.40 -9.44 -0.52
N ARG A 57 3.78 -10.01 0.51
CA ARG A 57 2.75 -9.31 1.30
C ARG A 57 3.27 -8.01 1.92
N ALA A 58 4.56 -7.95 2.24
CA ALA A 58 5.19 -6.74 2.74
C ALA A 58 5.27 -5.67 1.65
N LYS A 59 5.67 -6.02 0.42
CA LYS A 59 5.66 -5.09 -0.73
C LYS A 59 4.25 -4.59 -1.05
N LEU A 60 3.25 -5.48 -1.03
CA LEU A 60 1.84 -5.11 -1.22
C LEU A 60 1.36 -4.12 -0.16
N LEU A 61 1.69 -4.36 1.11
CA LEU A 61 1.32 -3.45 2.20
C LEU A 61 1.99 -2.09 2.09
N LYS A 62 3.25 -2.04 1.61
CA LYS A 62 3.99 -0.81 1.36
C LYS A 62 3.36 0.01 0.23
N ILE A 63 3.01 -0.62 -0.90
CA ILE A 63 2.30 0.05 -2.01
C ILE A 63 0.98 0.65 -1.52
N LEU A 64 0.23 -0.08 -0.70
CA LEU A 64 -1.02 0.41 -0.10
C LEU A 64 -0.79 1.59 0.85
N ALA A 65 0.33 1.60 1.58
CA ALA A 65 0.70 2.69 2.47
C ALA A 65 1.04 3.97 1.68
N GLU A 66 1.80 3.84 0.59
CA GLU A 66 2.08 4.96 -0.31
C GLU A 66 0.81 5.50 -0.98
N ALA A 67 -0.06 4.61 -1.43
CA ALA A 67 -1.34 4.98 -2.02
C ALA A 67 -2.25 5.71 -1.01
N TYR A 68 -2.20 5.30 0.26
CA TYR A 68 -2.91 5.98 1.36
C TYR A 68 -2.33 7.38 1.63
N THR A 69 -1.00 7.53 1.65
CA THR A 69 -0.32 8.83 1.80
C THR A 69 -0.66 9.77 0.66
N LEU A 70 -0.63 9.27 -0.58
CA LEU A 70 -1.06 10.00 -1.76
C LEU A 70 -2.51 10.48 -1.62
N TRP A 71 -3.40 9.60 -1.16
CA TRP A 71 -4.79 9.96 -0.89
C TRP A 71 -4.94 11.03 0.19
N LYS A 72 -4.16 10.97 1.28
CA LYS A 72 -4.16 12.02 2.32
C LYS A 72 -3.68 13.38 1.79
N LYS A 73 -2.72 13.39 0.87
CA LYS A 73 -2.18 14.61 0.22
C LYS A 73 -3.11 15.18 -0.85
N ARG A 74 -4.24 14.52 -1.16
CA ARG A 74 -5.24 14.96 -2.15
C ARG A 74 -5.70 16.41 -2.01
N PRO A 75 -5.87 17.02 -0.82
CA PRO A 75 -6.22 18.46 -0.78
C PRO A 75 -5.14 19.37 -1.38
N VAL A 76 -3.88 18.93 -1.35
CA VAL A 76 -2.70 19.72 -1.73
C VAL A 76 -2.27 19.46 -3.19
N TRP A 77 -2.65 18.30 -3.75
CA TRP A 77 -2.28 17.90 -5.12
C TRP A 77 -2.77 18.86 -6.21
N GLY A 78 -3.81 19.66 -5.96
CA GLY A 78 -4.40 20.58 -6.93
C GLY A 78 -3.58 21.84 -7.06
N ALA A 79 -2.79 22.14 -6.02
CA ALA A 79 -1.81 23.22 -6.02
C ALA A 79 -0.47 22.76 -6.61
N ARG A 80 -0.08 21.49 -6.39
CA ARG A 80 1.20 20.92 -6.86
C ARG A 80 1.08 19.45 -7.27
N PRO A 81 0.50 19.16 -8.45
CA PRO A 81 0.27 17.78 -8.88
C PRO A 81 1.59 17.07 -9.19
N ASP A 82 2.49 17.72 -9.94
CA ASP A 82 3.73 17.09 -10.42
C ASP A 82 4.64 16.65 -9.26
N GLU A 83 4.76 17.47 -8.21
CA GLU A 83 5.53 17.13 -7.00
C GLU A 83 4.92 15.91 -6.27
N THR A 84 3.60 15.87 -6.14
CA THR A 84 2.90 14.79 -5.43
C THR A 84 3.01 13.46 -6.18
N TRP A 85 2.79 13.47 -7.50
CA TRP A 85 2.86 12.29 -8.34
C TRP A 85 4.30 11.82 -8.57
N GLY A 86 5.26 12.74 -8.67
CA GLY A 86 6.69 12.43 -8.78
C GLY A 86 7.19 11.66 -7.56
N LEU A 87 6.94 12.17 -6.36
CA LEU A 87 7.32 11.48 -5.10
C LEU A 87 6.64 10.12 -4.96
N PHE A 88 5.37 10.01 -5.35
CA PHE A 88 4.66 8.74 -5.34
C PHE A 88 5.29 7.73 -6.32
N LEU A 89 5.66 8.17 -7.53
CA LEU A 89 6.33 7.32 -8.52
C LEU A 89 7.67 6.80 -7.98
N GLU A 90 8.49 7.69 -7.43
CA GLU A 90 9.80 7.36 -6.84
C GLU A 90 9.66 6.29 -5.74
N ASN A 91 8.72 6.48 -4.82
CA ASN A 91 8.49 5.53 -3.73
C ASN A 91 8.01 4.17 -4.23
N VAL A 92 7.10 4.13 -5.21
CA VAL A 92 6.61 2.86 -5.78
C VAL A 92 7.74 2.16 -6.53
N ASP A 93 8.55 2.89 -7.29
CA ASP A 93 9.71 2.35 -8.00
C ASP A 93 10.70 1.69 -7.03
N ASP A 94 11.00 2.35 -5.91
CA ASP A 94 11.87 1.81 -4.88
C ASP A 94 11.30 0.56 -4.19
N ILE A 95 9.99 0.45 -4.02
CA ILE A 95 9.34 -0.75 -3.45
C ILE A 95 9.37 -1.93 -4.43
N VAL A 96 9.21 -1.66 -5.73
CA VAL A 96 9.15 -2.71 -6.75
C VAL A 96 10.54 -3.27 -7.05
N LYS A 97 11.59 -2.44 -7.03
CA LYS A 97 12.98 -2.87 -7.24
C LYS A 97 13.40 -4.08 -6.39
N PRO A 98 14.28 -4.96 -6.88
CA PRO A 98 14.73 -6.13 -6.13
C PRO A 98 15.67 -5.79 -4.95
N TYR A 99 16.33 -4.63 -4.97
CA TYR A 99 17.34 -4.22 -3.97
C TYR A 99 16.87 -3.09 -3.04
N CYS A 100 15.55 -2.96 -2.79
CA CYS A 100 14.95 -1.81 -2.10
C CYS A 100 15.82 -1.29 -0.93
N GLN A 101 16.35 -0.08 -1.07
CA GLN A 101 16.92 0.65 0.07
C GLN A 101 15.75 1.18 0.93
N GLY A 102 15.97 1.23 2.25
CA GLY A 102 14.93 1.34 3.28
C GLY A 102 13.82 2.35 3.00
N LEU A 103 12.57 1.97 3.30
CA LEU A 103 11.45 2.89 3.19
C LEU A 103 11.59 4.05 4.15
N ALA A 104 11.21 5.23 3.69
CA ALA A 104 10.95 6.37 4.54
C ALA A 104 9.90 5.99 5.61
N LEU A 105 10.20 6.32 6.86
CA LEU A 105 9.31 6.16 8.01
C LEU A 105 8.01 6.95 7.77
N MET A 106 6.88 6.25 7.72
CA MET A 106 5.58 6.91 7.93
C MET A 106 5.35 7.09 9.44
N PRO A 107 4.80 8.24 9.88
CA PRO A 107 4.36 8.43 11.26
C PRO A 107 3.39 7.31 11.73
N GLU A 108 3.46 6.93 13.01
CA GLU A 108 2.62 5.85 13.57
C GLU A 108 1.12 6.09 13.39
N GLU A 109 0.68 7.35 13.49
CA GLU A 109 -0.70 7.78 13.25
C GLU A 109 -1.17 7.44 11.83
N ASP A 110 -0.28 7.55 10.84
CA ASP A 110 -0.59 7.23 9.46
C ASP A 110 -0.73 5.72 9.24
N TRP A 111 0.03 4.90 9.98
CA TRP A 111 -0.09 3.44 9.94
C TRP A 111 -1.41 2.93 10.51
N ASN A 112 -1.91 3.55 11.58
CA ASN A 112 -3.25 3.25 12.08
C ASN A 112 -4.33 3.60 11.05
N GLY A 113 -4.14 4.70 10.33
CA GLY A 113 -4.93 5.06 9.15
C GLY A 113 -4.91 3.99 8.06
N VAL A 114 -3.72 3.54 7.65
CA VAL A 114 -3.54 2.46 6.66
C VAL A 114 -4.22 1.17 7.10
N LYS A 115 -4.08 0.78 8.37
CA LYS A 115 -4.76 -0.40 8.95
C LYS A 115 -6.26 -0.28 8.85
N PHE A 116 -6.80 0.86 9.28
CA PHE A 116 -8.22 1.13 9.24
C PHE A 116 -8.73 1.05 7.80
N TRP A 117 -8.04 1.70 6.88
CA TRP A 117 -8.32 1.71 5.45
C TRP A 117 -8.36 0.27 4.90
N CYS A 118 -7.30 -0.51 5.11
CA CYS A 118 -7.21 -1.90 4.65
C CYS A 118 -8.30 -2.83 5.21
N THR A 119 -8.86 -2.53 6.39
CA THR A 119 -9.91 -3.36 7.01
C THR A 119 -11.32 -2.94 6.61
N ARG A 120 -11.52 -1.72 6.10
CA ARG A 120 -12.81 -1.18 5.67
C ARG A 120 -13.04 -1.31 4.16
N ILE A 121 -11.99 -1.52 3.39
CA ILE A 121 -12.06 -1.64 1.93
C ILE A 121 -12.17 -3.12 1.55
N SER A 122 -12.96 -3.42 0.52
CA SER A 122 -13.07 -4.78 0.00
C SER A 122 -11.75 -5.24 -0.62
N PRO A 123 -11.40 -6.54 -0.55
CA PRO A 123 -10.18 -7.05 -1.16
C PRO A 123 -10.06 -6.74 -2.66
N ARG A 124 -11.18 -6.69 -3.39
CA ARG A 124 -11.21 -6.31 -4.81
C ARG A 124 -10.65 -4.90 -5.01
N ARG A 125 -11.11 -3.93 -4.22
CA ARG A 125 -10.66 -2.54 -4.35
C ARG A 125 -9.21 -2.35 -3.92
N LEU A 126 -8.75 -3.07 -2.90
CA LEU A 126 -7.33 -3.08 -2.54
C LEU A 126 -6.46 -3.55 -3.72
N CYS A 127 -6.93 -4.54 -4.49
CA CYS A 127 -6.23 -4.95 -5.69
C CYS A 127 -6.29 -3.94 -6.80
N ASP A 128 -7.45 -3.31 -7.02
CA ASP A 128 -7.57 -2.25 -8.01
C ASP A 128 -6.60 -1.09 -7.71
N ILE A 129 -6.38 -0.76 -6.43
CA ILE A 129 -5.37 0.22 -5.98
C ILE A 129 -3.97 -0.27 -6.35
N VAL A 130 -3.59 -1.48 -5.95
CA VAL A 130 -2.25 -2.01 -6.22
C VAL A 130 -1.98 -2.08 -7.72
N VAL A 131 -2.93 -2.58 -8.52
CA VAL A 131 -2.81 -2.63 -9.99
C VAL A 131 -2.64 -1.24 -10.56
N ALA A 132 -3.46 -0.27 -10.13
CA ALA A 132 -3.34 1.11 -10.63
C ALA A 132 -1.97 1.72 -10.28
N SER A 133 -1.45 1.48 -9.08
CA SER A 133 -0.12 1.94 -8.68
C SER A 133 0.99 1.31 -9.52
N LEU A 134 0.89 0.01 -9.83
CA LEU A 134 1.87 -0.70 -10.65
C LEU A 134 1.80 -0.26 -12.12
N ASP A 135 0.60 -0.04 -12.65
CA ASP A 135 0.43 0.47 -14.02
C ASP A 135 0.97 1.90 -14.15
N PHE A 136 0.77 2.74 -13.12
CA PHE A 136 1.35 4.08 -13.06
C PHE A 136 2.89 4.04 -13.00
N HIS A 137 3.47 3.12 -12.23
CA HIS A 137 4.92 2.91 -12.19
C HIS A 137 5.52 2.59 -13.57
N ARG A 138 4.83 1.76 -14.37
CA ARG A 138 5.28 1.38 -15.72
C ARG A 138 5.16 2.52 -16.73
N ALA A 139 4.08 3.29 -16.62
CA ALA A 139 3.75 4.34 -17.56
C ALA A 139 3.08 5.50 -16.80
N PRO A 140 3.87 6.48 -16.30
CA PRO A 140 3.37 7.61 -15.53
C PRO A 140 2.70 8.67 -16.42
N GLU A 141 1.79 8.23 -17.28
CA GLU A 141 1.06 9.07 -18.21
C GLU A 141 -0.20 9.68 -17.55
N PRO A 142 -0.73 10.80 -18.08
CA PRO A 142 -1.94 11.43 -17.55
C PRO A 142 -3.12 10.46 -17.39
N ALA A 143 -3.26 9.48 -18.29
CA ALA A 143 -4.31 8.47 -18.20
C ALA A 143 -4.17 7.58 -16.94
N GLN A 144 -2.95 7.20 -16.56
CA GLN A 144 -2.70 6.38 -15.37
C GLN A 144 -2.83 7.19 -14.09
N VAL A 145 -2.39 8.46 -14.10
CA VAL A 145 -2.64 9.43 -13.03
C VAL A 145 -4.15 9.51 -12.72
N MET A 146 -4.97 9.70 -13.76
CA MET A 146 -6.42 9.77 -13.62
C MET A 146 -7.02 8.45 -13.12
N ARG A 147 -6.44 7.32 -13.50
CA ARG A 147 -6.89 6.01 -13.04
C ARG A 147 -6.59 5.79 -11.56
N VAL A 148 -5.37 6.06 -11.10
CA VAL A 148 -5.01 5.99 -9.68
C VAL A 148 -5.92 6.92 -8.88
N SER A 149 -6.07 8.17 -9.32
CA SER A 149 -6.98 9.15 -8.71
C SER A 149 -8.40 8.60 -8.53
N ARG A 150 -9.04 8.11 -9.59
CA ARG A 150 -10.42 7.55 -9.53
C ARG A 150 -10.55 6.38 -8.56
N VAL A 151 -9.57 5.48 -8.55
CA VAL A 151 -9.60 4.31 -7.65
C VAL A 151 -9.49 4.75 -6.19
N LEU A 152 -8.63 5.73 -5.89
CA LEU A 152 -8.50 6.30 -4.55
C LEU A 152 -9.76 7.05 -4.11
N GLU A 153 -10.39 7.82 -5.01
CA GLU A 153 -11.63 8.56 -4.75
C GLU A 153 -12.81 7.66 -4.46
N ALA A 154 -13.02 6.62 -5.29
CA ALA A 154 -14.07 5.65 -5.07
C ALA A 154 -13.91 4.97 -3.69
N THR A 155 -12.67 4.73 -3.29
CA THR A 155 -12.30 4.12 -2.02
C THR A 155 -12.60 5.04 -0.84
N ALA A 156 -12.32 6.34 -0.95
CA ALA A 156 -12.69 7.34 0.05
C ALA A 156 -14.20 7.35 0.34
N ALA A 157 -15.02 7.39 -0.72
CA ALA A 157 -16.47 7.38 -0.60
C ALA A 157 -16.99 6.13 0.13
N ALA A 158 -16.38 4.97 -0.11
CA ALA A 158 -16.76 3.73 0.58
C ALA A 158 -16.34 3.71 2.06
N VAL A 159 -15.20 4.30 2.41
CA VAL A 159 -14.74 4.39 3.80
C VAL A 159 -15.59 5.38 4.60
N THR A 160 -15.93 6.53 4.01
CA THR A 160 -16.85 7.50 4.63
C THR A 160 -18.25 6.92 4.80
N ALA A 161 -18.78 6.21 3.80
CA ALA A 161 -20.06 5.51 3.91
C ALA A 161 -20.05 4.42 4.99
N ALA A 162 -18.97 3.63 5.08
CA ALA A 162 -18.81 2.60 6.11
C ALA A 162 -18.55 3.14 7.53
N ALA A 163 -18.15 4.42 7.66
CA ALA A 163 -18.06 5.11 8.94
C ALA A 163 -19.40 5.72 9.37
N ALA A 164 -20.27 6.05 8.41
CA ALA A 164 -21.62 6.58 8.64
C ALA A 164 -22.66 5.48 8.93
N SER A 165 -22.38 4.22 8.59
CA SER A 165 -23.17 3.07 9.02
C SER A 165 -22.67 2.54 10.37
N PRO A 166 -23.48 2.59 11.45
CA PRO A 166 -23.15 1.89 12.68
C PRO A 166 -23.02 0.40 12.38
N LEU A 167 -22.07 -0.26 13.03
CA LEU A 167 -21.99 -1.72 13.04
C LEU A 167 -23.24 -2.24 13.77
N ASP A 168 -24.21 -2.78 13.01
CA ASP A 168 -25.17 -3.76 13.52
C ASP A 168 -24.46 -5.08 13.89
#